data_AF-A0A4P7PPJ3-F1
#
_entry.id   AF-A0A4P7PPJ3-F1
#
_cell.length_a   1.000
_cell.length_b   1.000
_cell.length_c   1.000
_cell.angle_alpha   90.00
_cell.angle_beta   90.00
_cell.angle_gamma   90.00
#
_symmetry.space_group_name_H-M   'P 1'
#
loop_
_entity.id
_entity.type
_entity.pdbx_description
1 polymer ?
#
loop_
_entity_poly.entity_id
_entity_poly.type
_entity_poly.pdbx_seq_one_letter_code
_entity_poly.pdbx_strand_id
1 'polypeptide(L)'
;MTNTNDQLGDAALADAFRELMAIVVSMRDAGVSLDQVQHAPVFTYLMTPKQFDRIRKICKQQNWTVPNRRGILIDLQAIAHPLESRETKDNCTPEEALEILAKAYSPYSQIGLNKPKNAQGIIFNTGRKVKVGVGSYYALAVVKVCQEGTEKYLAPVTAYHATEAKIRNIS
;
A
#
# COMPACT_ATOMS: atom_id res chain seq x y z
N MET A 1 -25.60 -12.98 -3.18
CA MET A 1 -25.25 -13.11 -1.74
C MET A 1 -23.73 -13.14 -1.60
N THR A 2 -23.06 -12.02 -1.88
CA THR A 2 -21.59 -11.90 -1.97
C THR A 2 -21.03 -10.82 -1.04
N ASN A 3 -21.87 -10.13 -0.27
CA ASN A 3 -21.48 -8.93 0.49
C ASN A 3 -20.81 -9.19 1.83
N THR A 4 -21.03 -10.35 2.48
CA THR A 4 -20.58 -10.57 3.86
C THR A 4 -19.09 -10.94 3.96
N ASN A 5 -18.60 -11.80 3.05
CA ASN A 5 -17.20 -12.23 3.06
C ASN A 5 -16.25 -11.12 2.58
N ASP A 6 -16.67 -10.31 1.61
CA ASP A 6 -15.89 -9.15 1.15
C ASP A 6 -15.74 -8.09 2.24
N GLN A 7 -16.80 -7.86 3.02
CA GLN A 7 -16.76 -6.94 4.17
C GLN A 7 -15.87 -7.45 5.30
N LEU A 8 -15.90 -8.76 5.60
CA LEU A 8 -15.02 -9.38 6.58
C LEU A 8 -13.55 -9.29 6.17
N GLY A 9 -13.23 -9.50 4.89
CA GLY A 9 -11.86 -9.40 4.37
C GLY A 9 -11.32 -7.96 4.40
N ASP A 10 -12.12 -6.98 3.98
CA ASP A 10 -11.75 -5.56 4.06
C ASP A 10 -11.53 -5.11 5.52
N ALA A 11 -12.36 -5.58 6.46
CA ALA A 11 -12.22 -5.28 7.88
C ALA A 11 -10.96 -5.91 8.48
N ALA A 12 -10.72 -7.20 8.24
CA ALA A 12 -9.54 -7.89 8.74
C ALA A 12 -8.23 -7.27 8.23
N LEU A 13 -8.22 -6.80 6.97
CA LEU A 13 -7.06 -6.10 6.42
C LEU A 13 -6.84 -4.73 7.08
N ALA A 14 -7.91 -3.97 7.31
CA ALA A 14 -7.82 -2.70 8.04
C ALA A 14 -7.34 -2.90 9.48
N ASP A 15 -7.78 -3.97 10.15
CA ASP A 15 -7.32 -4.32 11.50
C ASP A 15 -5.84 -4.72 11.51
N ALA A 16 -5.37 -5.50 10.52
CA ALA A 16 -3.95 -5.82 10.41
C ALA A 16 -3.08 -4.56 10.20
N PHE A 17 -3.52 -3.61 9.38
CA PHE A 17 -2.85 -2.31 9.25
C PHE A 17 -2.86 -1.51 10.57
N ARG A 18 -3.99 -1.53 11.29
CA ARG A 18 -4.16 -0.83 12.56
C ARG A 18 -3.21 -1.39 13.63
N GLU A 19 -3.09 -2.71 13.73
CA GLU A 19 -2.20 -3.37 14.69
C GLU A 19 -0.73 -3.00 14.44
N LEU A 20 -0.26 -3.07 13.19
CA LEU A 20 1.11 -2.66 12.86
C LEU A 20 1.32 -1.17 13.11
N MET A 21 0.34 -0.31 12.78
CA MET A 21 0.44 1.13 13.03
C MET A 21 0.49 1.46 14.53
N ALA A 22 -0.29 0.78 15.36
CA ALA A 22 -0.26 0.97 16.80
C ALA A 22 1.14 0.66 17.38
N ILE A 23 1.81 -0.37 16.86
CA ILE A 23 3.19 -0.70 17.24
C ILE A 23 4.14 0.41 16.78
N VAL A 24 4.05 0.86 15.53
CA VAL A 24 4.89 1.94 15.01
C VAL A 24 4.75 3.21 15.85
N VAL A 25 3.52 3.62 16.17
CA VAL A 25 3.25 4.79 17.00
C VAL A 25 3.82 4.59 18.40
N SER A 26 3.58 3.43 19.02
CA SER A 26 4.12 3.12 20.36
C SER A 26 5.65 3.15 20.41
N MET A 27 6.34 2.60 19.39
CA MET A 27 7.80 2.63 19.33
C MET A 27 8.32 4.06 19.12
N ARG A 28 7.66 4.84 18.26
CA ARG A 28 7.99 6.25 18.03
C ARG A 28 7.85 7.07 19.30
N ASP A 29 6.75 6.92 20.02
CA ASP A 29 6.48 7.67 21.26
C ASP A 29 7.47 7.28 22.38
N ALA A 30 7.96 6.04 22.37
CA ALA A 30 9.01 5.57 23.25
C ALA A 30 10.44 5.97 22.81
N GLY A 31 10.60 6.57 21.63
CA GLY A 31 11.92 6.89 21.05
C GLY A 31 12.74 5.66 20.65
N VAL A 32 12.08 4.51 20.45
CA VAL A 32 12.71 3.22 20.10
C VAL A 32 12.74 3.06 18.60
N SER A 33 13.91 2.70 18.06
CA SER A 33 14.07 2.45 16.63
C SER A 33 13.47 1.11 16.23
N LEU A 34 12.84 1.05 15.05
CA LEU A 34 12.09 -0.13 14.60
C LEU A 34 12.97 -1.38 14.36
N ASP A 35 14.28 -1.21 14.13
CA ASP A 35 15.24 -2.31 14.02
C ASP A 35 15.44 -3.06 15.35
N GLN A 36 15.07 -2.44 16.48
CA GLN A 36 15.16 -3.05 17.81
C GLN A 36 13.96 -3.95 18.12
N VAL A 37 12.91 -3.91 17.30
CA VAL A 37 11.70 -4.75 17.48
C VAL A 37 12.01 -6.18 17.05
N GLN A 38 12.33 -7.03 18.01
CA GLN A 38 12.48 -8.46 17.77
C GLN A 38 11.12 -9.10 17.47
N HIS A 39 11.09 -10.01 16.50
CA HIS A 39 9.87 -10.69 16.04
C HIS A 39 8.75 -9.72 15.65
N ALA A 40 9.11 -8.64 14.95
CA ALA A 40 8.15 -7.67 14.44
C ALA A 40 7.01 -8.39 13.68
N PRO A 41 5.74 -8.13 14.02
CA PRO A 41 4.64 -8.71 13.30
C PRO A 41 4.64 -8.22 11.85
N VAL A 42 4.26 -9.11 10.96
CA VAL A 42 4.12 -8.84 9.53
C VAL A 42 2.85 -9.51 9.03
N PHE A 43 2.27 -8.96 7.98
CA PHE A 43 1.23 -9.66 7.23
C PHE A 43 1.50 -9.55 5.73
N THR A 44 0.82 -10.38 4.95
CA THR A 44 0.94 -10.34 3.49
C THR A 44 -0.37 -9.88 2.88
N TYR A 45 -0.34 -8.77 2.15
CA TYR A 45 -1.44 -8.42 1.26
C TYR A 45 -1.41 -9.33 0.02
N LEU A 46 -2.42 -10.17 -0.13
CA LEU A 46 -2.54 -11.06 -1.27
C LEU A 46 -3.33 -10.39 -2.40
N MET A 47 -2.65 -10.01 -3.48
CA MET A 47 -3.30 -9.44 -4.66
C MET A 47 -4.30 -10.42 -5.29
N THR A 48 -5.40 -9.89 -5.83
CA THR A 48 -6.32 -10.66 -6.67
C THR A 48 -5.61 -11.15 -7.95
N PRO A 49 -6.08 -12.22 -8.62
CA PRO A 49 -5.51 -12.66 -9.90
C PRO A 49 -5.48 -11.53 -10.94
N LYS A 50 -6.55 -10.73 -11.02
CA LYS A 50 -6.66 -9.58 -11.93
C LYS A 50 -5.58 -8.53 -11.67
N GLN A 51 -5.33 -8.19 -10.41
CA GLN A 51 -4.27 -7.25 -10.03
C GLN A 51 -2.90 -7.83 -10.40
N PHE A 52 -2.66 -9.10 -10.09
CA PHE A 52 -1.38 -9.74 -10.39
C PHE A 52 -1.09 -9.87 -11.90
N ASP A 53 -2.10 -10.21 -12.69
CA ASP A 53 -1.95 -10.26 -14.15
C ASP A 53 -1.68 -8.87 -14.74
N ARG A 54 -2.33 -7.84 -14.18
CA ARG A 54 -2.10 -6.46 -14.61
C ARG A 54 -0.68 -5.99 -14.31
N ILE A 55 -0.13 -6.25 -13.12
CA ILE A 55 1.25 -5.86 -12.79
C ILE A 55 2.25 -6.63 -13.67
N ARG A 56 2.03 -7.93 -13.92
CA ARG A 56 2.88 -8.72 -14.82
C ARG A 56 2.85 -8.18 -16.25
N LYS A 57 1.68 -7.77 -16.75
CA LYS A 57 1.53 -7.13 -18.07
C LYS A 57 2.32 -5.82 -18.14
N ILE A 58 2.23 -4.98 -17.12
CA ILE A 58 3.02 -3.73 -17.04
C ILE A 58 4.51 -4.04 -17.05
N CYS A 59 4.97 -4.99 -16.23
CA CYS A 59 6.39 -5.36 -16.18
C CYS A 59 6.90 -5.81 -17.55
N LYS A 60 6.14 -6.66 -18.27
CA LYS A 60 6.50 -7.09 -19.63
C LYS A 60 6.56 -5.91 -20.61
N GLN A 61 5.57 -5.00 -20.57
CA GLN A 61 5.51 -3.84 -21.46
C GLN A 61 6.67 -2.85 -21.23
N GLN A 62 7.14 -2.74 -19.99
CA GLN A 62 8.24 -1.86 -19.61
C GLN A 62 9.61 -2.54 -19.62
N ASN A 63 9.69 -3.82 -20.04
CA ASN A 63 10.88 -4.65 -19.99
C ASN A 63 11.50 -4.75 -18.57
N TRP A 64 10.67 -4.81 -17.54
CA TRP A 64 11.06 -5.02 -16.15
C TRP A 64 11.02 -6.51 -15.79
N THR A 65 11.70 -6.87 -14.71
CA THR A 65 11.59 -8.19 -14.09
C THR A 65 10.13 -8.50 -13.79
N VAL A 66 9.65 -9.68 -14.22
CA VAL A 66 8.26 -10.09 -13.99
C VAL A 66 8.17 -10.78 -12.62
N PRO A 67 7.38 -10.26 -11.67
CA PRO A 67 7.22 -10.88 -10.36
C PRO A 67 6.59 -12.28 -10.48
N ASN A 68 7.06 -13.21 -9.64
CA ASN A 68 6.56 -14.58 -9.50
C ASN A 68 5.78 -14.78 -8.19
N ARG A 69 5.67 -13.75 -7.34
CA ARG A 69 4.88 -13.75 -6.10
C ARG A 69 3.68 -12.80 -6.17
N ARG A 70 2.54 -13.26 -5.65
CA ARG A 70 1.29 -12.49 -5.54
C ARG A 70 1.17 -11.68 -4.25
N GLY A 71 1.95 -12.05 -3.24
CA GLY A 71 1.96 -11.40 -1.94
C GLY A 71 2.84 -10.17 -1.92
N ILE A 72 2.40 -9.15 -1.18
CA ILE A 72 3.20 -8.00 -0.79
C ILE A 72 3.35 -8.09 0.73
N LEU A 73 4.60 -8.26 1.19
CA LEU A 73 4.90 -8.27 2.61
C LEU A 73 4.73 -6.84 3.16
N ILE A 74 3.95 -6.70 4.22
CA ILE A 74 3.76 -5.47 4.98
C ILE A 74 4.39 -5.69 6.36
N ASP A 75 5.47 -4.95 6.60
CA ASP A 75 6.20 -4.90 7.86
C ASP A 75 6.04 -3.52 8.52
N LEU A 76 6.71 -3.31 9.66
CA LEU A 76 6.65 -2.03 10.37
C LEU A 76 7.19 -0.86 9.53
N GLN A 77 8.18 -1.09 8.66
CA GLN A 77 8.74 -0.05 7.80
C GLN A 77 7.75 0.38 6.71
N ALA A 78 7.00 -0.58 6.16
CA ALA A 78 5.93 -0.33 5.20
C ALA A 78 4.79 0.51 5.78
N ILE A 79 4.68 0.63 7.12
CA ILE A 79 3.73 1.49 7.82
C ILE A 79 4.36 2.81 8.24
N ALA A 80 5.55 2.76 8.85
CA ALA A 80 6.24 3.92 9.38
C ALA A 80 6.55 4.95 8.31
N HIS A 81 7.04 4.51 7.14
CA HIS A 81 7.40 5.44 6.09
C HIS A 81 6.18 6.22 5.52
N PRO A 82 5.04 5.58 5.16
CA PRO A 82 3.82 6.30 4.83
C PRO A 82 3.33 7.22 5.95
N LEU A 83 3.29 6.74 7.20
CA LEU A 83 2.80 7.53 8.34
C LEU A 83 3.59 8.83 8.50
N GLU A 84 4.91 8.72 8.64
CA GLU A 84 5.80 9.89 8.77
C GLU A 84 5.67 10.83 7.56
N SER A 85 5.68 10.28 6.35
CA SER A 85 5.53 11.10 5.14
C SER A 85 4.18 11.81 5.05
N ARG A 86 3.09 11.19 5.52
CA ARG A 86 1.74 11.79 5.48
C ARG A 86 1.58 12.87 6.55
N GLU A 87 2.05 12.61 7.76
CA GLU A 87 2.05 13.61 8.83
C GLU A 87 2.88 14.84 8.45
N THR A 88 4.10 14.64 7.94
CA THR A 88 5.04 15.75 7.68
C THR A 88 4.77 16.52 6.39
N LYS A 89 4.31 15.85 5.31
CA LYS A 89 4.14 16.49 4.00
C LYS A 89 2.71 16.94 3.72
N ASP A 90 1.75 16.19 4.25
CA ASP A 90 0.33 16.41 3.95
C ASP A 90 -0.47 16.83 5.19
N ASN A 91 0.15 16.88 6.37
CA ASN A 91 -0.49 17.18 7.65
C ASN A 91 -1.67 16.24 7.97
N CYS A 92 -1.55 14.96 7.59
CA CYS A 92 -2.53 13.93 7.92
C CYS A 92 -2.41 13.50 9.39
N THR A 93 -3.54 13.11 10.00
CA THR A 93 -3.50 12.37 11.27
C THR A 93 -3.11 10.91 11.05
N PRO A 94 -2.67 10.17 12.09
CA PRO A 94 -2.44 8.73 12.00
C PRO A 94 -3.66 7.95 11.48
N GLU A 95 -4.86 8.33 11.88
CA GLU A 95 -6.12 7.69 11.45
C GLU A 95 -6.36 7.89 9.95
N GLU A 96 -6.05 9.08 9.42
CA GLU A 96 -6.15 9.36 7.99
C GLU A 96 -5.10 8.58 7.20
N ALA A 97 -3.87 8.49 7.72
CA ALA A 97 -2.82 7.66 7.13
C ALA A 97 -3.20 6.17 7.11
N LEU A 98 -3.85 5.69 8.18
CA LEU A 98 -4.39 4.33 8.27
C LEU A 98 -5.48 4.11 7.22
N GLU A 99 -6.42 5.05 7.07
CA GLU A 99 -7.48 4.95 6.07
C GLU A 99 -6.90 4.89 4.65
N ILE A 100 -5.87 5.70 4.36
CA ILE A 100 -5.14 5.67 3.09
C ILE A 100 -4.54 4.27 2.84
N LEU A 101 -3.82 3.71 3.82
CA LEU A 101 -3.21 2.38 3.69
C LEU A 101 -4.26 1.30 3.42
N ALA A 102 -5.27 1.22 4.28
CA ALA A 102 -6.33 0.21 4.18
C ALA A 102 -7.13 0.32 2.87
N LYS A 103 -7.38 1.53 2.37
CA LYS A 103 -8.12 1.72 1.11
C LYS A 103 -7.26 1.48 -0.10
N ALA A 104 -5.97 1.85 -0.07
CA ALA A 104 -5.04 1.61 -1.17
C ALA A 104 -4.86 0.11 -1.43
N TYR A 105 -4.61 -0.67 -0.40
CA TYR A 105 -4.53 -2.12 -0.45
C TYR A 105 -5.92 -2.73 -0.32
N SER A 106 -6.65 -2.83 -1.42
CA SER A 106 -8.00 -3.41 -1.43
C SER A 106 -8.21 -4.28 -2.66
N PRO A 107 -9.03 -5.34 -2.61
CA PRO A 107 -9.38 -6.15 -3.79
C PRO A 107 -9.98 -5.32 -4.94
N TYR A 108 -10.60 -4.19 -4.61
CA TYR A 108 -11.21 -3.27 -5.59
C TYR A 108 -10.20 -2.29 -6.20
N SER A 109 -8.95 -2.25 -5.71
CA SER A 109 -7.93 -1.36 -6.25
C SER A 109 -7.45 -1.80 -7.64
N GLN A 110 -7.19 -0.81 -8.48
CA GLN A 110 -6.61 -0.99 -9.81
C GLN A 110 -5.09 -0.88 -9.76
N ILE A 111 -4.45 -1.50 -10.75
CA ILE A 111 -3.00 -1.42 -10.93
C ILE A 111 -2.69 -0.57 -12.16
N GLY A 112 -1.90 0.49 -11.95
CA GLY A 112 -1.37 1.36 -13.00
C GLY A 112 0.14 1.50 -12.93
N LEU A 113 0.69 2.10 -13.98
CA LEU A 113 2.11 2.39 -14.09
C LEU A 113 2.42 3.70 -13.37
N ASN A 114 3.45 3.75 -12.52
CA ASN A 114 3.99 5.03 -12.10
C ASN A 114 4.84 5.61 -13.24
N LYS A 115 4.30 6.56 -14.02
CA LYS A 115 5.02 7.19 -15.16
C LYS A 115 6.44 7.61 -14.76
N PRO A 116 7.38 7.51 -15.69
CA PRO A 116 8.54 6.63 -15.58
C PRO A 116 9.35 6.93 -14.30
N LYS A 117 9.02 6.22 -13.21
CA LYS A 117 9.84 6.20 -12.00
C LYS A 117 10.28 4.78 -11.69
N ASN A 118 11.59 4.52 -11.83
CA ASN A 118 12.35 3.45 -11.14
C ASN A 118 11.64 2.09 -10.97
N ALA A 119 11.08 1.50 -12.03
CA ALA A 119 10.37 0.22 -11.96
C ALA A 119 9.24 0.14 -10.92
N GLN A 120 8.47 1.23 -10.78
CA GLN A 120 7.37 1.34 -9.82
C GLN A 120 6.00 1.16 -10.47
N GLY A 121 5.16 0.34 -9.83
CA GLY A 121 3.73 0.26 -10.08
C GLY A 121 2.94 0.99 -8.98
N ILE A 122 1.71 1.38 -9.29
CA ILE A 122 0.80 1.97 -8.31
C ILE A 122 -0.44 1.10 -8.20
N ILE A 123 -0.75 0.72 -6.96
CA ILE A 123 -2.04 0.16 -6.55
C ILE A 123 -2.89 1.36 -6.12
N PHE A 124 -4.02 1.61 -6.76
CA PHE A 124 -4.88 2.73 -6.37
C PHE A 124 -6.35 2.35 -6.40
N ASN A 125 -7.05 2.80 -5.38
CA ASN A 125 -8.47 2.53 -5.24
C ASN A 125 -9.26 3.57 -6.01
N THR A 126 -9.94 3.17 -7.08
CA THR A 126 -10.86 4.04 -7.83
C THR A 126 -12.30 3.93 -7.36
N GLY A 127 -12.63 2.89 -6.58
CA GLY A 127 -14.00 2.58 -6.18
C GLY A 127 -14.43 3.23 -4.87
N ARG A 128 -13.48 3.56 -3.98
CA ARG A 128 -13.74 4.14 -2.66
C ARG A 128 -12.75 5.25 -2.37
N LYS A 129 -13.27 6.47 -2.18
CA LYS A 129 -12.48 7.64 -1.76
C LYS A 129 -12.20 7.59 -0.26
N VAL A 130 -11.12 8.24 0.15
CA VAL A 130 -10.76 8.53 1.54
C VAL A 130 -11.06 9.99 1.87
N LYS A 131 -11.37 10.26 3.14
CA LYS A 131 -11.48 11.63 3.63
C LYS A 131 -10.18 12.00 4.33
N VAL A 132 -9.62 13.15 3.97
CA VAL A 132 -8.43 13.72 4.62
C VAL A 132 -8.73 15.19 4.85
N GLY A 133 -8.79 15.59 6.11
CA GLY A 133 -9.41 16.83 6.56
C GLY A 133 -10.82 16.97 6.01
N VAL A 134 -11.06 18.06 5.28
CA VAL A 134 -12.35 18.33 4.60
C VAL A 134 -12.41 17.79 3.16
N GLY A 135 -11.29 17.28 2.64
CA GLY A 135 -11.18 16.87 1.25
C GLY A 135 -11.52 15.39 1.03
N SER A 136 -11.83 15.04 -0.22
CA SER A 136 -12.10 13.67 -0.65
C SER A 136 -11.18 13.26 -1.78
N TYR A 137 -10.41 12.19 -1.56
CA TYR A 137 -9.28 11.81 -2.40
C TYR A 137 -9.31 10.32 -2.73
N TYR A 138 -8.52 9.91 -3.72
CA TYR A 138 -8.25 8.49 -3.96
C TYR A 138 -7.06 8.05 -3.12
N ALA A 139 -7.08 6.83 -2.60
CA ALA A 139 -5.95 6.22 -1.88
C ALA A 139 -5.07 5.42 -2.83
N LEU A 140 -3.76 5.55 -2.69
CA LEU A 140 -2.76 4.89 -3.52
C LEU A 140 -1.64 4.30 -2.66
N ALA A 141 -1.10 3.18 -3.11
CA ALA A 141 0.14 2.59 -2.65
C ALA A 141 1.08 2.43 -3.83
N VAL A 142 2.33 2.83 -3.65
CA VAL A 142 3.40 2.64 -4.62
C VAL A 142 4.17 1.38 -4.23
N VAL A 143 4.41 0.53 -5.21
CA VAL A 143 5.16 -0.71 -5.06
C VAL A 143 6.29 -0.75 -6.07
N LYS A 144 7.43 -1.32 -5.69
CA LYS A 144 8.58 -1.52 -6.58
C LYS A 144 8.75 -2.99 -6.89
N VAL A 145 9.16 -3.28 -8.13
CA VAL A 145 9.61 -4.62 -8.50
C VAL A 145 10.99 -4.85 -7.90
N CYS A 146 11.16 -5.96 -7.17
CA CYS A 146 12.41 -6.39 -6.58
C CYS A 146 12.80 -7.78 -7.09
N GLN A 147 14.10 -8.07 -7.05
CA GLN A 147 14.62 -9.41 -7.33
C GLN A 147 15.72 -9.74 -6.33
N GLU A 148 15.60 -10.89 -5.68
CA GLU A 148 16.61 -11.46 -4.79
C GLU A 148 16.79 -12.93 -5.15
N GLY A 149 17.93 -13.26 -5.76
CA GLY A 149 18.16 -14.58 -6.35
C GLY A 149 17.08 -14.95 -7.37
N THR A 150 16.33 -16.02 -7.08
CA THR A 150 15.22 -16.53 -7.90
C THR A 150 13.87 -15.89 -7.57
N GLU A 151 13.80 -15.14 -6.47
CA GLU A 151 12.58 -14.52 -5.98
C GLU A 151 12.37 -13.17 -6.67
N LYS A 152 11.18 -12.97 -7.25
CA LYS A 152 10.80 -11.74 -7.94
C LYS A 152 9.49 -11.26 -7.36
N TYR A 153 9.52 -10.18 -6.59
CA TYR A 153 8.41 -9.79 -5.74
C TYR A 153 8.14 -8.29 -5.82
N LEU A 154 7.02 -7.87 -5.25
CA LEU A 154 6.69 -6.47 -5.08
C LEU A 154 6.97 -6.07 -3.64
N ALA A 155 7.72 -4.99 -3.46
CA ALA A 155 7.94 -4.40 -2.15
C ALA A 155 7.16 -3.08 -2.02
N PRO A 156 6.55 -2.80 -0.86
CA PRO A 156 5.94 -1.51 -0.61
C PRO A 156 7.00 -0.41 -0.66
N VAL A 157 6.63 0.75 -1.20
CA VAL A 157 7.48 1.96 -1.23
C VAL A 157 6.86 3.03 -0.36
N THR A 158 5.60 3.39 -0.62
CA THR A 158 4.88 4.41 0.15
C THR A 158 3.37 4.30 -0.12
N ALA A 159 2.55 5.00 0.67
CA ALA A 159 1.13 5.16 0.42
C ALA A 159 0.71 6.61 0.66
N TYR A 160 -0.23 7.11 -0.15
CA TYR A 160 -0.70 8.48 -0.09
C TYR A 160 -2.08 8.68 -0.72
N HIS A 161 -2.70 9.83 -0.42
CA HIS A 161 -3.94 10.25 -1.06
C HIS A 161 -3.65 11.15 -2.28
N ALA A 162 -4.45 11.06 -3.34
CA ALA A 162 -4.31 11.93 -4.51
C ALA A 162 -5.64 12.41 -5.07
N THR A 163 -5.60 13.57 -5.71
CA THR A 163 -6.74 14.13 -6.46
C THR A 163 -6.97 13.36 -7.75
N GLU A 164 -8.18 13.47 -8.30
CA GLU A 164 -8.52 12.86 -9.59
C GLU A 164 -7.61 13.32 -10.72
N ALA A 165 -7.27 14.61 -10.76
CA ALA A 165 -6.34 15.16 -11.74
C ALA A 165 -4.98 14.46 -11.68
N LYS A 166 -4.47 14.15 -10.47
CA LYS A 166 -3.22 13.44 -10.28
C LYS A 166 -3.33 11.96 -10.70
N ILE A 167 -4.46 11.31 -10.46
CA ILE A 167 -4.73 9.94 -10.94
C ILE A 167 -4.74 9.87 -12.46
N ARG A 168 -5.41 10.80 -13.15
CA ARG A 168 -5.43 10.87 -14.62
C ARG A 168 -4.03 11.00 -15.22
N ASN A 169 -3.13 11.67 -14.50
CA ASN A 169 -1.73 11.80 -14.92
C ASN A 169 -0.90 10.54 -14.64
N ILE A 170 -1.36 9.62 -13.79
CA ILE A 170 -0.68 8.36 -13.46
C ILE A 170 -1.09 7.23 -14.42
N SER A 171 -2.27 7.29 -15.04
CA SER A 171 -2.70 6.33 -16.08
C SER A 171 -2.23 6.70 -17.48
#